data_AF-A0A661L4U0-F1
#
_entry.id   AF-A0A661L4U0-F1
#
_cell.length_a   1.000
_cell.length_b   1.000
_cell.length_c   1.000
_cell.angle_alpha   90.00
_cell.angle_beta   90.00
_cell.angle_gamma   90.00
#
_symmetry.space_group_name_H-M   'P 1'
#
loop_
_entity.id
_entity.type
_entity.pdbx_description
1 polymer ?
#
loop_
_entity_poly.entity_id
_entity_poly.type
_entity_poly.pdbx_seq_one_letter_code
_entity_poly.pdbx_strand_id
1 'polypeptide(L)' 'NELELQPRGSYAGAVGYFAFNGDMDFCITIRTIIITNDMASIQVGAGIVYDSLPEREYEETLRKAEAMFKAIDEAKVR' A
#
# COMPACT_ATOMS: atom_id res chain seq x y z
N ASN A 1 -5.80 7.74 -14.47
CA ASN A 1 -4.35 7.88 -14.25
C ASN A 1 -3.85 9.28 -14.63
N GLU A 2 -4.67 10.32 -14.48
CA GLU A 2 -4.31 11.68 -14.93
C GLU A 2 -3.49 12.45 -13.88
N LEU A 3 -3.60 12.05 -12.60
CA LEU A 3 -2.97 12.72 -11.47
C LEU A 3 -1.75 11.97 -10.90
N GLU A 4 -1.62 10.67 -11.18
CA GLU A 4 -0.49 9.87 -10.70
C GLU A 4 0.61 9.84 -11.76
N LEU A 5 1.83 10.21 -11.37
CA LEU A 5 2.96 10.38 -12.29
C LEU A 5 3.55 9.05 -12.79
N GLN A 6 3.20 7.93 -12.15
CA GLN A 6 3.77 6.61 -12.43
C GLN A 6 2.71 5.51 -12.28
N PRO A 7 2.88 4.35 -12.94
CA PRO A 7 2.05 3.19 -12.70
C PRO A 7 2.10 2.76 -11.22
N ARG A 8 0.95 2.35 -10.66
CA ARG A 8 0.82 1.87 -9.27
C ARG A 8 1.59 0.58 -8.97
N GLY A 9 2.04 -0.13 -10.00
CA GLY A 9 2.64 -1.45 -9.84
C GLY A 9 1.67 -2.39 -9.12
N SER A 10 2.12 -2.99 -8.02
CA SER A 10 1.28 -3.88 -7.22
C SER A 10 0.23 -3.14 -6.38
N TYR A 11 0.34 -1.84 -6.10
CA TYR A 11 -0.54 -1.15 -5.16
C TYR A 11 -2.02 -1.18 -5.61
N ALA A 12 -2.91 -1.57 -4.70
CA ALA A 12 -4.34 -1.81 -4.94
C ALA A 12 -4.65 -2.91 -5.99
N GLY A 13 -3.67 -3.75 -6.32
CA GLY A 13 -3.85 -5.03 -7.01
C GLY A 13 -4.28 -6.15 -6.06
N ALA A 14 -3.90 -7.38 -6.39
CA ALA A 14 -4.23 -8.55 -5.58
C ALA A 14 -3.02 -9.47 -5.40
N VAL A 15 -2.90 -10.08 -4.22
CA VAL A 15 -1.95 -11.17 -3.94
C VAL A 15 -2.72 -12.32 -3.30
N GLY A 16 -2.44 -13.55 -3.75
CA GLY A 16 -3.25 -14.70 -3.38
C GLY A 16 -2.83 -15.96 -4.13
N TYR A 17 -3.71 -16.96 -4.14
CA TYR A 17 -3.45 -18.24 -4.77
C TYR A 17 -4.68 -18.83 -5.44
N PHE A 18 -4.42 -19.76 -6.36
CA PHE A 18 -5.38 -20.74 -6.87
C PHE A 18 -4.91 -22.13 -6.44
N ALA A 19 -5.79 -22.94 -5.89
CA ALA A 19 -5.51 -24.30 -5.46
C ALA A 19 -5.96 -25.31 -6.52
N PHE A 20 -5.35 -26.50 -6.51
CA PHE A 20 -5.66 -27.57 -7.47
C PHE A 20 -7.08 -28.13 -7.34
N ASN A 21 -7.76 -27.88 -6.22
CA ASN A 21 -9.14 -28.25 -5.98
C ASN A 21 -10.16 -27.21 -6.51
N GLY A 22 -9.68 -26.12 -7.12
CA GLY A 22 -10.53 -25.05 -7.65
C GLY A 22 -10.75 -23.88 -6.68
N ASP A 23 -10.25 -23.94 -5.45
CA ASP A 23 -10.37 -22.83 -4.51
C ASP A 23 -9.43 -21.67 -4.89
N MET A 24 -9.82 -20.47 -4.49
CA MET A 24 -8.99 -19.27 -4.62
C MET A 24 -9.20 -18.34 -3.43
N ASP A 25 -8.13 -17.66 -3.02
CA ASP A 25 -8.19 -16.60 -2.02
C ASP A 25 -7.16 -15.51 -2.34
N PHE A 26 -7.58 -14.26 -2.23
CA PHE A 26 -6.82 -13.08 -2.60
C PHE A 26 -7.09 -11.94 -1.64
N CYS A 27 -6.04 -11.20 -1.28
CA CYS A 27 -6.15 -9.94 -0.57
C CYS A 27 -5.69 -8.77 -1.44
N ILE A 28 -6.21 -7.59 -1.13
CA ILE A 28 -5.80 -6.34 -1.78
C ILE A 28 -4.42 -5.95 -1.24
N THR A 29 -3.51 -5.59 -2.13
CA THR A 29 -2.15 -5.13 -1.83
C THR A 29 -2.14 -3.67 -1.37
N ILE A 30 -2.74 -3.44 -0.21
CA ILE A 30 -2.61 -2.23 0.61
C ILE A 30 -1.84 -2.56 1.88
N ARG A 31 -1.23 -1.57 2.54
CA ARG A 31 -0.34 -1.79 3.69
C ARG A 31 0.78 -2.79 3.35
N THR A 32 1.29 -2.71 2.12
CA THR A 32 2.32 -3.61 1.57
C THR A 32 3.59 -2.80 1.31
N ILE A 33 4.75 -3.38 1.67
CA ILE A 33 6.07 -2.83 1.37
C ILE A 33 6.63 -3.60 0.17
N ILE A 34 7.03 -2.91 -0.88
CA ILE A 34 7.68 -3.50 -2.05
C ILE A 34 9.18 -3.23 -1.98
N ILE A 35 10.00 -4.28 -2.07
CA ILE A 35 11.46 -4.14 -2.03
C ILE A 35 12.02 -4.57 -3.38
N THR A 36 12.70 -3.65 -4.05
CA THR A 36 13.34 -3.89 -5.35
C THR A 36 14.70 -3.21 -5.35
N ASN A 37 15.78 -3.94 -5.68
CA ASN A 37 17.14 -3.40 -5.77
C ASN A 37 17.54 -2.59 -4.52
N ASP A 38 17.38 -3.18 -3.33
CA ASP A 38 17.66 -2.56 -2.03
C ASP A 38 16.83 -1.30 -1.70
N MET A 39 15.81 -0.98 -2.49
CA MET A 39 14.87 0.11 -2.24
C MET A 39 13.53 -0.42 -1.76
N ALA A 40 13.11 -0.01 -0.56
CA ALA A 40 11.77 -0.23 -0.05
C ALA A 40 10.84 0.92 -0.46
N SER A 41 9.74 0.61 -1.14
CA SER A 41 8.69 1.56 -1.51
C SER A 41 7.38 1.23 -0.82
N ILE A 42 6.68 2.29 -0.39
CA ILE A 42 5.39 2.24 0.28
C ILE A 42 4.47 3.18 -0.48
N GLN A 43 3.37 2.65 -1.02
CA GLN A 43 2.32 3.46 -1.65
C GLN A 43 1.08 3.49 -0.75
N VAL A 44 0.54 4.69 -0.56
CA VAL A 44 -0.63 4.96 0.29
C VAL A 44 -1.57 5.92 -0.42
N GLY A 45 -2.82 5.93 0.01
CA GLY A 45 -3.86 6.80 -0.53
C GLY A 45 -5.03 6.92 0.43
N ALA A 46 -5.92 7.85 0.10
CA ALA A 46 -7.15 8.14 0.83
C ALA A 46 -8.34 8.09 -0.13
N GLY A 47 -9.54 7.84 0.42
CA GLY A 47 -10.78 7.87 -0.35
C GLY A 47 -11.34 9.28 -0.32
N ILE A 48 -11.38 9.96 -1.47
CA ILE A 48 -11.88 11.34 -1.55
C ILE A 48 -13.39 11.32 -1.78
N VAL A 49 -14.14 12.01 -0.92
CA VAL A 49 -15.58 12.25 -1.06
C VAL A 49 -15.87 13.76 -1.11
N TYR A 50 -17.13 14.13 -1.31
CA TYR A 50 -17.53 15.53 -1.51
C TYR A 50 -17.08 16.48 -0.37
N ASP A 51 -17.22 16.03 0.88
CA ASP A 51 -16.88 16.82 2.08
C ASP A 51 -15.44 16.58 2.58
N SER A 52 -14.60 15.88 1.81
CA SER A 52 -13.21 15.64 2.18
C SER A 52 -12.42 16.94 2.29
N LEU A 53 -11.60 17.05 3.34
CA LEU A 53 -10.69 18.17 3.54
C LEU A 53 -9.28 17.74 3.13
N PRO A 54 -8.65 18.38 2.13
CA PRO A 54 -7.36 17.94 1.58
C PRO A 54 -6.29 17.66 2.64
N GLU A 55 -6.21 18.50 3.67
CA GLU A 55 -5.24 18.37 4.75
C GLU A 55 -5.49 17.10 5.59
N ARG A 56 -6.75 16.77 5.86
CA ARG A 56 -7.12 15.57 6.64
C ARG A 56 -6.85 14.29 5.87
N GLU A 57 -7.13 14.29 4.57
CA GLU A 57 -6.87 13.13 3.71
C GLU A 57 -5.36 12.88 3.57
N TYR A 58 -4.57 13.95 3.44
CA TYR A 58 -3.11 13.86 3.46
C TYR A 58 -2.59 13.28 4.77
N GLU A 59 -3.05 13.79 5.92
CA GLU A 59 -2.71 13.21 7.22
C GLU A 59 -3.08 11.73 7.35
N GLU A 60 -4.24 11.33 6.83
CA GLU A 60 -4.66 9.93 6.80
C GLU A 60 -3.66 9.06 6.03
N THR A 61 -3.19 9.53 4.86
CA THR A 61 -2.18 8.78 4.09
C THR A 61 -0.87 8.61 4.88
N LEU A 62 -0.43 9.63 5.61
CA LEU A 62 0.76 9.55 6.45
C LEU A 62 0.59 8.52 7.58
N ARG A 63 -0.57 8.52 8.26
CA ARG A 63 -0.88 7.52 9.31
C ARG A 63 -0.94 6.10 8.76
N LYS A 64 -1.46 5.92 7.54
CA LYS A 64 -1.43 4.60 6.86
C LYS A 64 0.00 4.13 6.58
N ALA A 65 0.89 5.06 6.23
CA ALA A 65 2.29 4.79 5.94
C ALA A 65 3.12 4.50 7.20
N GLU A 66 2.86 5.22 8.30
CA GLU A 66 3.60 5.16 9.56
C GLU A 66 3.78 3.73 10.09
N ALA A 67 2.73 2.91 10.05
CA ALA A 67 2.80 1.52 10.51
C ALA A 67 3.85 0.69 9.75
N MET A 68 4.00 0.91 8.45
CA MET A 68 4.99 0.21 7.62
C MET A 68 6.40 0.73 7.84
N PHE A 69 6.58 2.05 8.00
CA PHE A 69 7.88 2.61 8.36
C PHE A 69 8.36 2.08 9.71
N LYS A 70 7.49 2.05 10.71
CA LYS A 70 7.80 1.46 12.02
C LYS A 70 8.23 0.00 11.91
N ALA A 71 7.54 -0.81 11.09
CA ALA A 71 7.91 -2.20 10.87
C ALA A 71 9.31 -2.35 10.24
N ILE A 72 9.68 -1.45 9.32
CA ILE A 72 11.03 -1.42 8.74
C ILE A 72 12.07 -1.07 9.82
N ASP A 73 11.80 -0.06 10.63
CA ASP A 73 12.74 0.39 11.66
C ASP A 73 12.97 -0.70 12.73
N GLU A 74 11.91 -1.38 13.17
CA GLU A 74 12.03 -2.52 14.08
C GLU A 74 12.81 -3.69 13.47
N ALA A 75 12.67 -3.92 12.15
CA ALA A 75 13.40 -4.98 11.45
C ALA A 75 14.90 -4.69 11.32
N LYS A 76 15.31 -3.43 11.23
CA LYS A 76 16.74 -3.01 11.15
C LYS A 76 17.51 -3.15 12.46
N VAL A 77 16.81 -3.11 13.59
CA VAL A 77 17.41 -3.21 14.93
C VAL A 77 17.68 -4.67 15.33
N ARG A 78 17.18 -5.64 14.56
CA ARG A 78 17.48 -7.07 14.70
C ARG A 78 18.64 -7.49 13.81
#